data_AF-A0A1F9HWH6-F1
#
_entry.id   AF-A0A1F9HWH6-F1
#
_cell.length_a   1.000
_cell.length_b   1.000
_cell.length_c   1.000
_cell.angle_alpha   90.00
_cell.angle_beta   90.00
_cell.angle_gamma   90.00
#
_symmetry.space_group_name_H-M   'P 1'
#
loop_
_entity.id
_entity.type
_entity.pdbx_description
1 polymer ?
#
loop_
_entity_poly.entity_id
_entity_poly.type
_entity_poly.pdbx_seq_one_letter_code
_entity_poly.pdbx_strand_id
1 'polypeptide(L)'
;MLYNFVTSVFANLPPLDLTTEAKGVWIYQNHFSKLAKAKTPNTTSEEAEEAFFQQISEACRTLVRWEESRKSRPVGDKLLTEWDGLHIKLQQTEWKRKGEKTKILLPYYVLGADGWLRIDPKLNGNDKWGARLYLMLKAESAASLVSAISFCVEKPSISFQLKIALSLWFYSLRRDSCVLYFRKEDKDFIIKTFSPIFRKLRKENGLMRESIPLAEKIAPGVFYAEDPEKEMSFGMHRSYLVAKGLDRCGKKIELARFFQVVQDVFSEEGLSPEHPWKQNK
;
A
#
# COMPACT_ATOMS: atom_id res chain seq x y z
N MET A 1 -3.64 7.81 -20.85
CA MET A 1 -3.95 7.68 -19.40
C MET A 1 -4.02 9.04 -18.72
N LEU A 2 -2.98 9.87 -18.84
CA LEU A 2 -2.96 11.23 -18.29
C LEU A 2 -4.13 12.09 -18.79
N TYR A 3 -4.40 12.09 -20.10
CA TYR A 3 -5.53 12.83 -20.69
C TYR A 3 -6.86 12.53 -19.99
N ASN A 4 -7.21 11.26 -19.79
CA ASN A 4 -8.46 10.88 -19.14
C ASN A 4 -8.55 11.38 -17.68
N PHE A 5 -7.43 11.38 -16.96
CA PHE A 5 -7.36 11.91 -15.60
C PHE A 5 -7.49 13.43 -15.58
N VAL A 6 -6.80 14.14 -16.47
CA VAL A 6 -6.92 15.60 -16.60
C VAL A 6 -8.33 16.01 -17.01
N THR A 7 -8.95 15.29 -17.95
CA THR A 7 -10.34 15.51 -18.35
C THR A 7 -11.30 15.29 -17.17
N SER A 8 -11.08 14.27 -16.33
CA SER A 8 -11.93 14.09 -15.14
C SER A 8 -11.77 15.23 -14.14
N VAL A 9 -10.53 15.70 -13.91
CA VAL A 9 -10.25 16.87 -13.07
C VAL A 9 -10.87 18.14 -13.66
N PHE A 10 -10.79 18.35 -14.96
CA PHE A 10 -11.40 19.51 -15.62
C PHE A 10 -12.93 19.53 -15.49
N ALA A 11 -13.58 18.36 -15.55
CA ALA A 11 -15.01 18.25 -15.37
C ALA A 11 -15.50 18.56 -13.94
N ASN A 12 -14.59 18.51 -12.96
CA ASN A 12 -14.86 18.83 -11.57
C ASN A 12 -13.58 19.43 -10.96
N LEU A 13 -13.39 20.74 -11.17
CA LEU A 13 -12.19 21.47 -10.75
C LEU A 13 -12.21 21.72 -9.23
N PRO A 14 -11.04 21.75 -8.57
CA PRO A 14 -10.95 22.27 -7.20
C PRO A 14 -11.32 23.77 -7.17
N PRO A 15 -11.74 24.30 -6.01
CA PRO A 15 -11.89 25.75 -5.84
C PRO A 15 -10.60 26.50 -6.21
N LEU A 16 -10.74 27.55 -7.01
CA LEU A 16 -9.60 28.23 -7.65
C LEU A 16 -8.78 29.09 -6.67
N ASP A 17 -9.37 29.47 -5.54
CA ASP A 17 -8.78 30.24 -4.46
C ASP A 17 -7.88 29.41 -3.51
N LEU A 18 -7.91 28.08 -3.62
CA LEU A 18 -7.02 27.20 -2.88
C LEU A 18 -5.55 27.35 -3.32
N THR A 19 -4.63 27.09 -2.39
CA THR A 19 -3.20 26.94 -2.72
C THR A 19 -2.96 25.72 -3.61
N THR A 20 -1.80 25.65 -4.28
CA THR A 20 -1.43 24.49 -5.11
C THR A 20 -1.47 23.18 -4.32
N GLU A 21 -0.99 23.19 -3.08
CA GLU A 21 -0.97 22.03 -2.19
C GLU A 21 -2.39 21.59 -1.83
N ALA A 22 -3.26 22.54 -1.47
CA ALA A 22 -4.66 22.26 -1.15
C ALA A 22 -5.44 21.75 -2.37
N LYS A 23 -5.18 22.30 -3.57
CA LYS A 23 -5.69 21.76 -4.85
C LYS A 23 -5.20 20.33 -5.08
N GLY A 24 -3.93 20.04 -4.80
CA GLY A 24 -3.37 18.69 -4.90
C GLY A 24 -4.08 17.68 -4.00
N VAL A 25 -4.32 18.03 -2.73
CA VAL A 25 -5.11 17.21 -1.78
C VAL A 25 -6.53 17.02 -2.28
N TRP A 26 -7.18 18.08 -2.74
CA TRP A 26 -8.54 18.03 -3.25
C TRP A 26 -8.63 17.10 -4.47
N ILE A 27 -7.72 17.23 -5.45
CA ILE A 27 -7.67 16.37 -6.64
C ILE A 27 -7.44 14.92 -6.22
N TYR A 28 -6.53 14.67 -5.27
CA TYR A 28 -6.28 13.33 -4.76
C TYR A 28 -7.55 12.71 -4.15
N GLN A 29 -8.25 13.44 -3.28
CA GLN A 29 -9.44 12.94 -2.61
C GLN A 29 -10.59 12.67 -3.59
N ASN A 30 -10.76 13.53 -4.61
CA ASN A 30 -11.90 13.47 -5.54
C ASN A 30 -11.69 12.54 -6.75
N HIS A 31 -10.47 12.48 -7.27
CA HIS A 31 -10.19 11.78 -8.52
C HIS A 31 -9.32 10.54 -8.32
N PHE A 32 -8.40 10.58 -7.35
CA PHE A 32 -7.47 9.48 -7.10
C PHE A 32 -8.03 8.45 -6.10
N SER A 33 -8.53 8.93 -4.96
CA SER A 33 -9.19 8.14 -3.93
C SER A 33 -10.69 7.95 -4.21
N LYS A 34 -11.41 7.14 -3.42
CA LYS A 34 -12.89 7.08 -3.49
C LYS A 34 -13.55 8.00 -2.45
N LEU A 35 -12.79 8.79 -1.70
CA LEU A 35 -13.30 9.54 -0.55
C LEU A 35 -14.47 10.45 -0.91
N ALA A 36 -14.40 11.18 -2.02
CA ALA A 36 -15.48 12.10 -2.41
C ALA A 36 -16.75 11.42 -2.94
N LYS A 37 -16.65 10.15 -3.40
CA LYS A 37 -17.79 9.40 -3.97
C LYS A 37 -18.47 8.50 -2.95
N ALA A 38 -17.85 8.33 -1.79
CA ALA A 38 -18.46 7.57 -0.71
C ALA A 38 -19.69 8.34 -0.21
N LYS A 39 -20.89 7.83 -0.50
CA LYS A 39 -22.05 8.14 0.32
C LYS A 39 -21.69 7.81 1.77
N THR A 40 -22.26 8.55 2.73
CA THR A 40 -22.16 8.22 4.15
C THR A 40 -22.29 6.70 4.29
N PRO A 41 -21.29 6.01 4.86
CA PRO A 41 -21.26 4.56 4.88
C PRO A 41 -22.59 4.06 5.43
N ASN A 42 -23.12 3.00 4.82
CA ASN A 42 -23.88 2.06 5.63
C ASN A 42 -22.95 1.71 6.79
N THR A 43 -23.32 2.10 8.00
CA THR A 43 -22.58 1.82 9.22
C THR A 43 -22.32 0.32 9.25
N THR A 44 -21.11 -0.10 8.90
CA THR A 44 -20.67 -1.47 9.14
C THR A 44 -20.86 -1.70 10.63
N SER A 45 -21.53 -2.78 11.01
CA SER A 45 -21.69 -3.08 12.42
C SER A 45 -20.32 -3.31 13.04
N GLU A 46 -20.17 -2.94 14.31
CA GLU A 46 -18.97 -3.22 15.09
C GLU A 46 -18.62 -4.72 15.05
N GLU A 47 -19.64 -5.59 15.06
CA GLU A 47 -19.50 -7.03 14.90
C GLU A 47 -18.84 -7.44 13.57
N ALA A 48 -19.17 -6.75 12.46
CA ALA A 48 -18.59 -7.06 11.15
C ALA A 48 -17.13 -6.61 11.05
N GLU A 49 -16.80 -5.44 11.62
CA GLU A 49 -15.41 -4.95 11.71
C GLU A 49 -14.56 -5.89 12.58
N GLU A 50 -15.08 -6.31 13.73
CA GLU A 50 -14.40 -7.26 14.61
C GLU A 50 -14.20 -8.62 13.92
N ALA A 51 -15.24 -9.16 13.27
CA ALA A 51 -15.12 -10.41 12.53
C ALA A 51 -14.08 -10.32 11.40
N PHE A 52 -14.04 -9.20 10.68
CA PHE A 52 -13.05 -8.94 9.64
C PHE A 52 -11.63 -8.90 10.21
N PHE A 53 -11.43 -8.15 11.30
CA PHE A 53 -10.15 -8.08 11.99
C PHE A 53 -9.69 -9.46 12.48
N GLN A 54 -10.58 -10.25 13.08
CA GLN A 54 -10.27 -11.61 13.55
C GLN A 54 -9.86 -12.54 12.41
N GLN A 55 -10.48 -12.47 11.23
CA GLN A 55 -10.07 -13.27 10.07
C GLN A 55 -8.64 -12.92 9.62
N ILE A 56 -8.28 -11.63 9.58
CA ILE A 56 -6.92 -11.21 9.24
C ILE A 56 -5.93 -11.66 10.33
N SER A 57 -6.30 -11.49 11.60
CA SER A 57 -5.50 -11.89 12.76
C SER A 57 -5.19 -13.39 12.72
N GLU A 58 -6.19 -14.22 12.43
CA GLU A 58 -6.00 -15.67 12.28
C GLU A 58 -5.03 -16.00 11.13
N ALA A 59 -5.20 -15.36 9.97
CA ALA A 59 -4.31 -15.55 8.83
C ALA A 59 -2.85 -15.17 9.15
N CYS A 60 -2.65 -14.17 10.02
CA CYS A 60 -1.34 -13.73 10.47
C CYS A 60 -0.61 -14.72 11.38
N ARG A 61 -1.29 -15.71 11.99
CA ARG A 61 -0.64 -16.69 12.88
C ARG A 61 0.45 -17.51 12.19
N THR A 62 0.34 -17.66 10.87
CA THR A 62 1.35 -18.35 10.04
C THR A 62 2.54 -17.45 9.66
N LEU A 63 2.41 -16.15 9.86
CA LEU A 63 3.42 -15.15 9.52
C LEU A 63 4.36 -14.92 10.71
N VAL A 64 5.09 -15.96 11.08
CA VAL A 64 6.03 -15.94 12.20
C VAL A 64 7.39 -16.48 11.79
N ARG A 65 8.44 -16.05 12.49
CA ARG A 65 9.81 -16.50 12.28
C ARG A 65 10.52 -16.75 13.59
N TRP A 66 11.49 -17.66 13.55
CA TRP A 66 12.39 -17.93 14.66
C TRP A 66 13.61 -17.01 14.59
N GLU A 67 13.76 -16.15 15.58
CA GLU A 67 14.91 -15.24 15.70
C GLU A 67 15.76 -15.59 16.93
N GLU A 68 17.07 -15.37 16.85
CA GLU A 68 17.95 -15.56 18.01
C GLU A 68 17.78 -14.37 18.97
N SER A 69 17.37 -14.64 20.21
CA SER A 69 17.25 -13.60 21.22
C SER A 69 18.63 -13.21 21.77
N ARG A 70 18.88 -11.91 21.81
CA ARG A 70 20.13 -11.35 22.35
C ARG A 70 20.10 -11.20 23.87
N LYS A 71 18.91 -11.03 24.45
CA LYS A 71 18.70 -10.80 25.88
C LYS A 71 17.38 -11.44 26.29
N SER A 72 17.46 -12.59 26.94
CA SER A 72 16.28 -13.30 27.42
C SER A 72 16.50 -13.90 28.80
N ARG A 73 15.46 -13.87 29.64
CA ARG A 73 15.45 -14.48 30.97
C ARG A 73 14.17 -15.31 31.16
N PRO A 74 14.28 -16.62 31.46
CA PRO A 74 13.12 -17.41 31.85
C PRO A 74 12.54 -16.90 33.17
N VAL A 75 11.20 -16.85 33.27
CA VAL A 75 10.45 -16.52 34.49
C VAL A 75 9.26 -17.47 34.57
N GLY A 76 9.41 -18.55 35.34
CA GLY A 76 8.42 -19.63 35.40
C GLY A 76 8.35 -20.38 34.06
N ASP A 77 7.13 -20.49 33.52
CA ASP A 77 6.79 -21.12 32.24
C ASP A 77 7.03 -20.20 31.03
N LYS A 78 7.49 -18.96 31.28
CA LYS A 78 7.57 -17.90 30.28
C LYS A 78 8.99 -17.41 30.07
N LEU A 79 9.21 -16.76 28.94
CA LEU A 79 10.46 -16.07 28.63
C LEU A 79 10.19 -14.56 28.55
N LEU A 80 10.93 -13.79 29.34
CA LEU A 80 11.00 -12.34 29.16
C LEU A 80 12.18 -12.03 28.25
N THR A 81 11.96 -11.26 27.19
CA THR A 81 12.99 -10.84 26.25
C THR A 81 12.80 -9.37 25.88
N GLU A 82 13.86 -8.73 25.42
CA GLU A 82 13.80 -7.42 24.77
C GLU A 82 13.93 -7.62 23.26
N TRP A 83 13.09 -6.95 22.47
CA TRP A 83 13.21 -6.91 21.02
C TRP A 83 12.81 -5.53 20.51
N ASP A 84 13.73 -4.85 19.81
CA ASP A 84 13.55 -3.48 19.31
C ASP A 84 13.04 -2.48 20.36
N GLY A 85 13.60 -2.55 21.58
CA GLY A 85 13.21 -1.71 22.72
C GLY A 85 11.91 -2.14 23.42
N LEU A 86 11.20 -3.14 22.89
CA LEU A 86 9.98 -3.67 23.51
C LEU A 86 10.30 -4.83 24.45
N HIS A 87 9.66 -4.81 25.62
CA HIS A 87 9.69 -5.93 26.56
C HIS A 87 8.59 -6.93 26.18
N ILE A 88 8.99 -8.11 25.73
CA ILE A 88 8.09 -9.16 25.25
C ILE A 88 8.08 -10.31 26.26
N LYS A 89 6.88 -10.81 26.54
CA LYS A 89 6.63 -11.98 27.39
C LYS A 89 6.08 -13.10 26.51
N LEU A 90 6.89 -14.15 26.35
CA LEU A 90 6.62 -15.27 25.46
C LEU A 90 6.19 -16.51 26.25
N GLN A 91 5.17 -17.20 25.76
CA GLN A 91 4.72 -18.50 26.27
C GLN A 91 5.70 -19.61 25.87
N GLN A 92 5.63 -20.77 26.52
CA GLN A 92 6.52 -21.90 26.26
C GLN A 92 6.57 -22.34 24.78
N THR A 93 5.49 -22.17 24.03
CA THR A 93 5.40 -22.51 22.60
C THR A 93 6.09 -21.49 21.69
N GLU A 94 6.43 -20.31 22.21
CA GLU A 94 6.94 -19.17 21.45
C GLU A 94 8.45 -18.95 21.65
N TRP A 95 9.13 -19.87 22.35
CA TRP A 95 10.58 -19.88 22.47
C TRP A 95 11.14 -21.29 22.56
N LYS A 96 12.41 -21.45 22.20
CA LYS A 96 13.15 -22.72 22.37
C LYS A 96 14.61 -22.43 22.69
N ARG A 97 15.24 -23.30 23.47
CA ARG A 97 16.64 -23.17 23.86
C ARG A 97 17.43 -24.39 23.44
N LYS A 98 18.60 -24.17 22.85
CA LYS A 98 19.57 -25.22 22.51
C LYS A 98 20.97 -24.77 22.97
N GLY A 99 21.39 -25.25 24.14
CA GLY A 99 22.59 -24.77 24.82
C GLY A 99 22.44 -23.33 25.30
N GLU A 100 23.38 -22.47 24.93
CA GLU A 100 23.35 -21.04 25.27
C GLU A 100 22.44 -20.22 24.36
N LYS A 101 22.04 -20.77 23.21
CA LYS A 101 21.20 -20.06 22.24
C LYS A 101 19.73 -20.18 22.58
N THR A 102 19.08 -19.04 22.75
CA THR A 102 17.62 -18.93 22.84
C THR A 102 17.08 -18.41 21.53
N LYS A 103 16.11 -19.12 20.95
CA LYS A 103 15.33 -18.63 19.82
C LYS A 103 13.93 -18.26 20.28
N ILE A 104 13.41 -17.17 19.75
CA ILE A 104 12.07 -16.64 20.02
C ILE A 104 11.26 -16.59 18.73
N LEU A 105 9.96 -16.76 18.85
CA LEU A 105 9.02 -16.67 17.74
C LEU A 105 8.52 -15.22 17.64
N LEU A 106 8.75 -14.58 16.50
CA LEU A 106 8.37 -13.20 16.24
C LEU A 106 7.52 -13.10 14.97
N PRO A 107 6.55 -12.18 14.91
CA PRO A 107 5.75 -11.98 13.72
C PRO A 107 6.58 -11.35 12.58
N TYR A 108 6.21 -11.64 11.33
CA TYR A 108 6.66 -10.94 10.14
C TYR A 108 5.93 -9.60 9.92
N TYR A 109 5.15 -9.15 10.89
CA TYR A 109 4.23 -8.05 10.72
C TYR A 109 4.16 -7.12 11.93
N VAL A 110 3.73 -5.89 11.66
CA VAL A 110 3.45 -4.86 12.65
C VAL A 110 2.04 -4.32 12.42
N LEU A 111 1.30 -4.12 13.50
CA LEU A 111 0.04 -3.40 13.51
C LEU A 111 0.35 -1.93 13.77
N GLY A 112 0.11 -1.08 12.78
CA GLY A 112 0.25 0.36 12.96
C GLY A 112 -0.97 0.95 13.67
N ALA A 113 -0.74 1.95 14.52
CA ALA A 113 -1.80 2.75 15.14
C ALA A 113 -2.71 3.46 14.11
N ASP A 114 -2.29 3.50 12.84
CA ASP A 114 -3.02 4.06 11.73
C ASP A 114 -4.04 3.10 11.09
N GLY A 115 -4.27 1.91 11.66
CA GLY A 115 -5.24 0.93 11.17
C GLY A 115 -4.72 0.11 9.98
N TRP A 116 -3.41 -0.04 9.87
CA TRP A 116 -2.77 -0.80 8.80
C TRP A 116 -1.90 -1.92 9.36
N LEU A 117 -2.06 -3.11 8.78
CA LEU A 117 -1.13 -4.22 8.94
C LEU A 117 -0.01 -4.04 7.91
N ARG A 118 1.24 -4.13 8.39
CA ARG A 118 2.44 -4.10 7.56
C ARG A 118 3.14 -5.44 7.70
N ILE A 119 3.29 -6.19 6.61
CA ILE A 119 4.07 -7.43 6.57
C ILE A 119 5.39 -7.11 5.88
N ASP A 120 6.49 -7.35 6.57
CA ASP A 120 7.84 -7.03 6.12
C ASP A 120 8.79 -8.18 6.52
N PRO A 121 9.27 -8.99 5.55
CA PRO A 121 10.17 -10.10 5.82
C PRO A 121 11.46 -9.69 6.55
N LYS A 122 11.93 -8.45 6.36
CA LYS A 122 13.22 -8.00 6.87
C LYS A 122 13.10 -7.14 8.12
N LEU A 123 11.98 -6.45 8.34
CA LEU A 123 11.73 -5.50 9.46
C LEU A 123 12.81 -4.40 9.65
N ASN A 124 13.87 -4.40 8.86
CA ASN A 124 14.97 -3.45 8.90
C ASN A 124 14.63 -2.32 7.93
N GLY A 125 13.90 -1.31 8.42
CA GLY A 125 13.26 -0.22 7.66
C GLY A 125 14.19 0.74 6.89
N ASN A 126 15.37 0.30 6.45
CA ASN A 126 16.30 1.08 5.65
C ASN A 126 16.14 0.90 4.13
N ASP A 127 15.33 -0.08 3.69
CA ASP A 127 15.06 -0.26 2.27
C ASP A 127 14.20 0.91 1.77
N LYS A 128 14.77 1.73 0.87
CA LYS A 128 13.99 2.68 0.09
C LYS A 128 13.15 1.89 -0.91
N TRP A 129 11.84 1.84 -0.67
CA TRP A 129 10.91 1.33 -1.65
C TRP A 129 10.89 2.25 -2.87
N GLY A 130 11.18 1.70 -4.05
CA GLY A 130 11.23 2.45 -5.31
C GLY A 130 9.99 2.25 -6.18
N ALA A 131 9.16 1.28 -5.84
CA ALA A 131 7.93 0.97 -6.59
C ALA A 131 6.88 0.30 -5.71
N ARG A 132 5.66 0.26 -6.25
CA ARG A 132 4.50 -0.35 -5.63
C ARG A 132 3.60 -1.08 -6.62
N LEU A 133 2.95 -2.14 -6.14
CA LEU A 133 1.78 -2.75 -6.76
C LEU A 133 0.55 -2.41 -5.92
N TYR A 134 -0.44 -1.80 -6.54
CA TYR A 134 -1.77 -1.66 -5.99
C TYR A 134 -2.58 -2.92 -6.28
N LEU A 135 -3.09 -3.54 -5.24
CA LEU A 135 -4.04 -4.65 -5.35
C LEU A 135 -5.43 -4.11 -5.08
N MET A 136 -6.31 -4.14 -6.09
CA MET A 136 -7.71 -3.74 -5.94
C MET A 136 -8.48 -4.83 -5.17
N LEU A 137 -8.04 -5.12 -3.96
CA LEU A 137 -8.49 -6.22 -3.14
C LEU A 137 -9.87 -5.91 -2.57
N LYS A 138 -10.78 -6.89 -2.60
CA LYS A 138 -12.02 -6.83 -1.83
C LYS A 138 -11.75 -7.20 -0.38
N ALA A 139 -12.51 -6.63 0.54
CA ALA A 139 -12.33 -6.85 1.97
C ALA A 139 -12.34 -8.35 2.32
N GLU A 140 -13.29 -9.11 1.78
CA GLU A 140 -13.49 -10.54 2.08
C GLU A 140 -12.29 -11.41 1.63
N SER A 141 -11.40 -10.87 0.80
CA SER A 141 -10.20 -11.56 0.31
C SER A 141 -8.91 -11.13 1.02
N ALA A 142 -8.98 -10.21 1.99
CA ALA A 142 -7.83 -9.76 2.77
C ALA A 142 -7.13 -10.92 3.48
N ALA A 143 -7.87 -11.73 4.23
CA ALA A 143 -7.33 -12.89 4.93
C ALA A 143 -6.72 -13.92 3.97
N SER A 144 -7.37 -14.21 2.82
CA SER A 144 -6.84 -15.13 1.81
C SER A 144 -5.49 -14.66 1.24
N LEU A 145 -5.33 -13.34 1.03
CA LEU A 145 -4.04 -12.75 0.63
C LEU A 145 -2.98 -12.91 1.71
N VAL A 146 -3.31 -12.58 2.97
CA VAL A 146 -2.39 -12.68 4.12
C VAL A 146 -1.92 -14.12 4.29
N SER A 147 -2.82 -15.11 4.25
CA SER A 147 -2.43 -16.52 4.30
C SER A 147 -1.54 -16.92 3.13
N ALA A 148 -1.81 -16.41 1.93
CA ALA A 148 -1.03 -16.74 0.73
C ALA A 148 0.37 -16.11 0.69
N ILE A 149 0.59 -15.00 1.41
CA ILE A 149 1.89 -14.32 1.40
C ILE A 149 2.94 -15.02 2.26
N SER A 150 2.52 -15.91 3.18
CA SER A 150 3.41 -16.75 3.99
C SER A 150 4.45 -17.50 3.14
N PHE A 151 4.02 -18.04 1.99
CA PHE A 151 4.91 -18.71 1.03
C PHE A 151 5.95 -17.79 0.36
N CYS A 152 5.77 -16.47 0.44
CA CYS A 152 6.69 -15.48 -0.11
C CYS A 152 7.66 -14.93 0.94
N VAL A 153 7.23 -14.79 2.21
CA VAL A 153 8.09 -14.24 3.28
C VAL A 153 9.24 -15.19 3.65
N GLU A 154 9.09 -16.49 3.43
CA GLU A 154 10.14 -17.49 3.69
C GLU A 154 11.28 -17.47 2.66
N LYS A 155 11.15 -16.72 1.56
CA LYS A 155 12.14 -16.67 0.49
C LYS A 155 13.19 -15.58 0.79
N PRO A 156 14.46 -15.94 1.07
CA PRO A 156 15.47 -14.99 1.55
C PRO A 156 15.81 -13.85 0.58
N SER A 157 15.51 -14.02 -0.72
CA SER A 157 15.90 -13.10 -1.78
C SER A 157 14.92 -11.95 -2.03
N ILE A 158 13.75 -11.93 -1.39
CA ILE A 158 12.68 -11.00 -1.74
C ILE A 158 12.60 -9.87 -0.72
N SER A 159 12.89 -8.64 -1.14
CA SER A 159 12.60 -7.43 -0.35
C SER A 159 11.25 -6.87 -0.77
N PHE A 160 10.28 -6.90 0.14
CA PHE A 160 8.99 -6.25 -0.05
C PHE A 160 8.38 -5.84 1.28
N GLN A 161 7.43 -4.93 1.23
CA GLN A 161 6.50 -4.66 2.33
C GLN A 161 5.07 -4.72 1.80
N LEU A 162 4.23 -5.57 2.38
CA LEU A 162 2.79 -5.51 2.13
C LEU A 162 2.15 -4.59 3.17
N LYS A 163 1.40 -3.58 2.71
CA LYS A 163 0.53 -2.75 3.53
C LYS A 163 -0.92 -3.11 3.22
N ILE A 164 -1.68 -3.51 4.23
CA ILE A 164 -3.09 -3.89 4.09
C ILE A 164 -3.95 -3.22 5.17
N ALA A 165 -5.11 -2.74 4.77
CA ALA A 165 -6.06 -2.09 5.67
C ALA A 165 -6.71 -3.09 6.62
N LEU A 166 -6.87 -2.71 7.89
CA LEU A 166 -7.48 -3.52 8.95
C LEU A 166 -8.95 -3.16 9.26
N SER A 167 -9.54 -2.22 8.52
CA SER A 167 -10.94 -1.85 8.66
C SER A 167 -11.67 -1.94 7.33
N LEU A 168 -12.91 -2.45 7.35
CA LEU A 168 -13.81 -2.55 6.20
C LEU A 168 -14.07 -1.17 5.58
N TRP A 169 -14.10 -0.14 6.40
CA TRP A 169 -14.24 1.25 5.98
C TRP A 169 -13.23 1.65 4.90
N PHE A 170 -11.96 1.27 5.05
CA PHE A 170 -10.92 1.61 4.08
C PHE A 170 -11.18 0.97 2.71
N TYR A 171 -11.73 -0.23 2.64
CA TYR A 171 -12.05 -0.89 1.36
C TYR A 171 -13.16 -0.18 0.59
N SER A 172 -14.07 0.48 1.30
CA SER A 172 -15.14 1.28 0.69
C SER A 172 -14.64 2.64 0.18
N LEU A 173 -13.69 3.25 0.92
CA LEU A 173 -13.24 4.63 0.69
C LEU A 173 -11.99 4.79 -0.15
N ARG A 174 -11.14 3.76 -0.19
CA ARG A 174 -9.79 3.87 -0.72
C ARG A 174 -9.61 2.88 -1.84
N ARG A 175 -8.74 3.25 -2.79
CA ARG A 175 -8.29 2.33 -3.83
C ARG A 175 -6.96 1.66 -3.46
N ASP A 176 -6.26 2.19 -2.45
CA ASP A 176 -4.97 1.73 -1.98
C ASP A 176 -5.06 0.97 -0.65
N SER A 177 -6.18 0.26 -0.43
CA SER A 177 -6.41 -0.56 0.78
C SER A 177 -5.48 -1.77 0.87
N CYS A 178 -4.81 -2.12 -0.23
CA CYS A 178 -3.75 -3.11 -0.26
C CYS A 178 -2.65 -2.71 -1.26
N VAL A 179 -1.42 -2.54 -0.75
CA VAL A 179 -0.26 -2.09 -1.54
C VAL A 179 0.95 -2.95 -1.20
N LEU A 180 1.64 -3.44 -2.22
CA LEU A 180 2.92 -4.13 -2.09
C LEU A 180 4.05 -3.20 -2.53
N TYR A 181 4.91 -2.81 -1.62
CA TYR A 181 6.11 -2.01 -1.86
C TYR A 181 7.33 -2.90 -2.09
N PHE A 182 8.22 -2.50 -3.00
CA PHE A 182 9.45 -3.22 -3.33
C PHE A 182 10.45 -2.28 -4.04
N ARG A 183 11.66 -2.77 -4.30
CA ARG A 183 12.69 -2.04 -5.06
C ARG A 183 12.33 -2.02 -6.55
N LYS A 184 12.51 -0.89 -7.24
CA LYS A 184 12.10 -0.73 -8.64
C LYS A 184 12.74 -1.80 -9.54
N GLU A 185 13.99 -2.13 -9.26
CA GLU A 185 14.82 -3.10 -10.00
C GLU A 185 14.27 -4.54 -9.88
N ASP A 186 13.52 -4.83 -8.81
CA ASP A 186 12.96 -6.15 -8.55
C ASP A 186 11.58 -6.36 -9.22
N LYS A 187 11.08 -5.39 -10.03
CA LYS A 187 9.72 -5.41 -10.61
C LYS A 187 9.32 -6.74 -11.22
N ASP A 188 10.07 -7.23 -12.21
CA ASP A 188 9.69 -8.42 -12.95
C ASP A 188 9.74 -9.67 -12.07
N PHE A 189 10.71 -9.73 -11.17
CA PHE A 189 10.84 -10.80 -10.20
C PHE A 189 9.68 -10.81 -9.19
N ILE A 190 9.27 -9.64 -8.68
CA ILE A 190 8.11 -9.48 -7.79
C ILE A 190 6.83 -9.89 -8.52
N ILE A 191 6.59 -9.40 -9.73
CA ILE A 191 5.40 -9.76 -10.52
C ILE A 191 5.36 -11.28 -10.73
N LYS A 192 6.48 -11.90 -11.12
CA LYS A 192 6.56 -13.35 -11.32
C LYS A 192 6.30 -14.13 -10.04
N THR A 193 6.90 -13.70 -8.93
CA THR A 193 6.76 -14.35 -7.61
C THR A 193 5.32 -14.30 -7.12
N PHE A 194 4.65 -13.15 -7.24
CA PHE A 194 3.29 -12.96 -6.72
C PHE A 194 2.20 -13.38 -7.71
N SER A 195 2.54 -13.67 -8.98
CA SER A 195 1.58 -14.11 -10.00
C SER A 195 0.69 -15.30 -9.60
N PRO A 196 1.18 -16.35 -8.92
CA PRO A 196 0.32 -17.41 -8.39
C PRO A 196 -0.73 -16.90 -7.40
N ILE A 197 -0.35 -15.99 -6.49
CA ILE A 197 -1.28 -15.37 -5.53
C ILE A 197 -2.33 -14.53 -6.26
N PHE A 198 -1.90 -13.72 -7.24
CA PHE A 198 -2.84 -12.91 -8.03
C PHE A 198 -3.82 -13.78 -8.83
N ARG A 199 -3.38 -14.93 -9.36
CA ARG A 199 -4.25 -15.89 -10.05
C ARG A 199 -5.25 -16.51 -9.08
N LYS A 200 -4.82 -16.92 -7.89
CA LYS A 200 -5.70 -17.46 -6.83
C LYS A 200 -6.79 -16.45 -6.49
N LEU A 201 -6.41 -15.22 -6.12
CA LEU A 201 -7.36 -14.16 -5.76
C LEU A 201 -8.35 -13.86 -6.88
N ARG A 202 -7.93 -13.87 -8.16
CA ARG A 202 -8.87 -13.69 -9.27
C ARG A 202 -9.86 -14.84 -9.42
N LYS A 203 -9.43 -16.09 -9.25
CA LYS A 203 -10.33 -17.26 -9.28
C LYS A 203 -11.37 -17.18 -8.16
N GLU A 204 -10.96 -16.67 -7.00
CA GLU A 204 -11.82 -16.42 -5.83
C GLU A 204 -12.65 -15.12 -5.96
N ASN A 205 -12.61 -14.43 -7.11
CA ASN A 205 -13.27 -13.14 -7.31
C ASN A 205 -12.87 -12.07 -6.27
N GLY A 206 -11.66 -12.16 -5.73
CA GLY A 206 -11.14 -11.29 -4.67
C GLY A 206 -10.51 -9.98 -5.14
N LEU A 207 -10.32 -9.81 -6.45
CA LEU A 207 -9.83 -8.55 -7.03
C LEU A 207 -10.94 -7.83 -7.81
N MET A 208 -11.11 -6.54 -7.54
CA MET A 208 -12.01 -5.65 -8.27
C MET A 208 -11.42 -5.29 -9.64
N ARG A 209 -12.28 -4.95 -10.59
CA ARG A 209 -11.91 -4.54 -11.95
C ARG A 209 -11.62 -3.04 -12.09
N GLU A 210 -11.76 -2.29 -11.01
CA GLU A 210 -11.50 -0.85 -10.99
C GLU A 210 -10.05 -0.53 -11.34
N SER A 211 -9.81 0.69 -11.81
CA SER A 211 -8.48 1.20 -12.15
C SER A 211 -7.95 2.15 -11.09
N ILE A 212 -6.64 2.10 -10.86
CA ILE A 212 -5.91 3.20 -10.23
C ILE A 212 -5.58 4.24 -11.30
N PRO A 213 -5.95 5.52 -11.11
CA PRO A 213 -5.55 6.57 -12.04
C PRO A 213 -4.04 6.68 -12.14
N LEU A 214 -3.56 6.90 -13.36
CA LEU A 214 -2.15 7.14 -13.66
C LEU A 214 -1.19 5.96 -13.38
N ALA A 215 -1.68 4.81 -12.90
CA ALA A 215 -0.89 3.59 -12.69
C ALA A 215 -1.02 2.61 -13.86
N GLU A 216 0.04 1.86 -14.15
CA GLU A 216 0.08 0.84 -15.20
C GLU A 216 -0.71 -0.38 -14.81
N LYS A 217 -1.62 -0.84 -15.68
CA LYS A 217 -2.32 -2.11 -15.45
C LYS A 217 -1.40 -3.27 -15.79
N ILE A 218 -1.05 -4.07 -14.78
CA ILE A 218 -0.25 -5.30 -14.95
C ILE A 218 -1.15 -6.50 -15.21
N ALA A 219 -2.27 -6.58 -14.49
CA ALA A 219 -3.29 -7.61 -14.63
C ALA A 219 -4.66 -7.05 -14.19
N PRO A 220 -5.79 -7.75 -14.42
CA PRO A 220 -7.07 -7.35 -13.83
C PRO A 220 -6.95 -7.23 -12.30
N GLY A 221 -7.20 -6.02 -11.78
CA GLY A 221 -7.12 -5.67 -10.36
C GLY A 221 -5.71 -5.49 -9.79
N VAL A 222 -4.67 -5.47 -10.63
CA VAL A 222 -3.27 -5.26 -10.20
C VAL A 222 -2.63 -4.15 -11.02
N PHE A 223 -2.15 -3.11 -10.35
CA PHE A 223 -1.60 -1.91 -10.98
C PHE A 223 -0.22 -1.58 -10.43
N TYR A 224 0.67 -1.05 -11.26
CA TYR A 224 2.04 -0.71 -10.93
C TYR A 224 2.28 0.81 -10.99
N ALA A 225 3.08 1.31 -10.05
CA ALA A 225 3.62 2.65 -10.08
C ALA A 225 5.00 2.69 -9.42
N GLU A 226 5.86 3.58 -9.92
CA GLU A 226 7.13 3.93 -9.28
C GLU A 226 6.91 5.05 -8.26
N ASP A 227 7.59 4.93 -7.13
CA ASP A 227 7.50 5.92 -6.06
C ASP A 227 8.21 7.20 -6.49
N PRO A 228 7.66 8.38 -6.17
CA PRO A 228 8.43 9.60 -6.30
C PRO A 228 9.58 9.60 -5.29
N GLU A 229 10.71 10.21 -5.63
CA GLU A 229 11.86 10.36 -4.71
C GLU A 229 11.53 11.30 -3.52
N LYS A 230 10.43 12.04 -3.59
CA LYS A 230 9.96 13.01 -2.58
C LYS A 230 9.07 12.30 -1.52
N GLU A 231 8.91 12.91 -0.35
CA GLU A 231 8.10 12.42 0.79
C GLU A 231 6.56 12.34 0.54
N MET A 232 6.12 12.33 -0.73
CA MET A 232 4.71 12.23 -1.09
C MET A 232 4.37 10.81 -1.57
N SER A 233 3.14 10.38 -1.32
CA SER A 233 2.63 9.17 -1.98
C SER A 233 2.51 9.40 -3.50
N PHE A 234 2.57 8.33 -4.30
CA PHE A 234 2.38 8.40 -5.76
C PHE A 234 1.14 9.21 -6.16
N GLY A 235 -0.03 8.89 -5.59
CA GLY A 235 -1.27 9.57 -5.92
C GLY A 235 -1.29 11.05 -5.52
N MET A 236 -0.68 11.38 -4.38
CA MET A 236 -0.54 12.77 -3.93
C MET A 236 0.40 13.55 -4.86
N HIS A 237 1.55 12.97 -5.21
CA HIS A 237 2.49 13.61 -6.11
C HIS A 237 1.88 13.90 -7.47
N ARG A 238 1.21 12.91 -8.09
CA ARG A 238 0.62 13.13 -9.42
C ARG A 238 -0.54 14.12 -9.37
N SER A 239 -1.36 14.10 -8.32
CA SER A 239 -2.40 15.11 -8.10
C SER A 239 -1.83 16.51 -7.93
N TYR A 240 -0.72 16.65 -7.21
CA TYR A 240 -0.01 17.92 -7.03
C TYR A 240 0.54 18.49 -8.35
N LEU A 241 1.08 17.64 -9.24
CA LEU A 241 1.51 18.10 -10.57
C LEU A 241 0.35 18.61 -11.42
N VAL A 242 -0.82 17.97 -11.35
CA VAL A 242 -2.01 18.47 -12.03
C VAL A 242 -2.47 19.80 -11.42
N ALA A 243 -2.39 19.96 -10.09
CA ALA A 243 -2.68 21.23 -9.42
C ALA A 243 -1.74 22.36 -9.85
N LYS A 244 -0.42 22.08 -9.96
CA LYS A 244 0.55 23.03 -10.52
C LYS A 244 0.18 23.46 -11.94
N GLY A 245 -0.24 22.51 -12.78
CA GLY A 245 -0.68 22.83 -14.14
C GLY A 245 -1.93 23.70 -14.17
N LEU A 246 -2.85 23.48 -13.22
CA LEU A 246 -4.06 24.29 -13.07
C LEU A 246 -3.73 25.74 -12.72
N ASP A 247 -2.82 25.97 -11.77
CA ASP A 247 -2.41 27.33 -11.38
C ASP A 247 -1.74 28.09 -12.51
N ARG A 248 -0.93 27.39 -13.32
CA ARG A 248 -0.29 27.97 -14.51
C ARG A 248 -1.28 28.35 -15.62
N CYS A 249 -2.48 27.79 -15.63
CA CYS A 249 -3.51 28.16 -16.62
C CYS A 249 -4.18 29.50 -16.30
N GLY A 250 -4.15 29.97 -15.06
CA GLY A 250 -4.83 31.18 -14.63
C GLY A 250 -6.36 31.04 -14.59
N LYS A 251 -7.08 32.16 -14.75
CA LYS A 251 -8.55 32.20 -14.53
C LYS A 251 -9.40 31.62 -15.66
N LYS A 252 -8.92 31.63 -16.90
CA LYS A 252 -9.63 31.08 -18.06
C LYS A 252 -9.00 29.75 -18.44
N ILE A 253 -9.62 28.66 -17.97
CA ILE A 253 -9.10 27.31 -18.14
C ILE A 253 -9.88 26.65 -19.27
N GLU A 254 -9.17 26.31 -20.34
CA GLU A 254 -9.68 25.50 -21.44
C GLU A 254 -9.02 24.13 -21.40
N LEU A 255 -9.77 23.05 -21.65
CA LEU A 255 -9.27 21.68 -21.47
C LEU A 255 -7.98 21.41 -22.27
N ALA A 256 -7.92 21.83 -23.54
CA ALA A 256 -6.74 21.61 -24.38
C ALA A 256 -5.50 22.30 -23.82
N ARG A 257 -5.65 23.57 -23.43
CA ARG A 257 -4.57 24.34 -22.78
C ARG A 257 -4.16 23.74 -21.44
N PHE A 258 -5.14 23.35 -20.62
CA PHE A 258 -4.88 22.73 -19.32
C PHE A 258 -4.11 21.42 -19.47
N PHE A 259 -4.52 20.57 -20.40
CA PHE A 259 -3.82 19.33 -20.69
C PHE A 259 -2.37 19.58 -21.13
N GLN A 260 -2.14 20.52 -22.06
CA GLN A 260 -0.80 20.87 -22.51
C GLN A 260 0.08 21.33 -21.34
N VAL A 261 -0.41 22.26 -20.51
CA VAL A 261 0.35 22.78 -19.36
C VAL A 261 0.65 21.68 -18.34
N VAL A 262 -0.27 20.72 -18.13
CA VAL A 262 0.00 19.55 -17.27
C VAL A 262 1.10 18.66 -17.87
N GLN A 263 1.13 18.46 -19.19
CA GLN A 263 2.22 17.71 -19.85
C GLN A 263 3.57 18.42 -19.65
N ASP A 264 3.60 19.75 -19.76
CA ASP A 264 4.79 20.55 -19.54
C ASP A 264 5.29 20.40 -18.08
N VAL A 265 4.39 20.49 -17.09
CA VAL A 265 4.73 20.28 -15.67
C VAL A 265 5.27 18.88 -15.39
N PHE A 266 4.69 17.84 -15.99
CA PHE A 266 5.21 16.47 -15.85
C PHE A 266 6.62 16.36 -16.43
N SER A 267 6.83 16.93 -17.62
CA SER A 267 8.12 16.89 -18.32
C SER A 267 9.22 17.62 -17.55
N GLU A 268 8.91 18.80 -16.98
CA GLU A 268 9.82 19.58 -16.13
C GLU A 268 10.24 18.82 -14.85
N GLU A 269 9.37 17.99 -14.30
CA GLU A 269 9.66 17.13 -13.14
C GLU A 269 10.30 15.79 -13.55
N GLY A 270 10.72 15.65 -14.82
CA GLY A 270 11.40 14.46 -15.33
C GLY A 270 10.49 13.24 -15.46
N LEU A 271 9.20 13.43 -15.71
CA LEU A 271 8.21 12.36 -15.92
C LEU A 271 7.70 12.38 -17.36
N SER A 272 7.50 11.20 -17.95
CA SER A 272 6.80 11.08 -19.24
C SER A 272 5.28 11.23 -19.04
N PRO A 273 4.61 12.15 -19.78
CA PRO A 273 3.15 12.23 -19.81
C PRO A 273 2.45 10.97 -20.35
N GLU A 274 3.14 10.20 -21.20
CA GLU A 274 2.69 8.93 -21.79
C GLU A 274 2.77 7.79 -20.76
N HIS A 275 3.79 7.84 -19.89
CA HIS A 275 4.07 6.86 -18.86
C HIS A 275 4.09 7.47 -17.44
N PRO A 276 2.99 8.10 -16.97
CA PRO A 276 2.96 8.85 -15.71
C PRO A 276 3.20 7.98 -14.47
N TRP A 277 3.16 6.66 -14.61
CA TRP A 277 3.46 5.68 -13.57
C TRP A 277 4.94 5.41 -13.35
N LYS A 278 5.85 5.83 -14.26
CA LYS A 278 7.30 5.63 -14.12
C LYS A 278 8.04 6.93 -13.89
N GLN A 279 9.24 6.83 -13.32
CA GLN A 279 10.27 7.86 -13.31
C GLN A 279 11.14 7.66 -14.57
N ASN A 280 11.59 8.74 -15.22
CA ASN A 280 12.45 8.65 -16.42
C ASN A 280 13.92 8.35 -16.09
N LYS A 281 14.28 8.22 -14.80
CA LYS A 281 15.63 7.89 -14.34
C LYS A 281 15.86 6.38 -14.28
#